data_AF-A0A2J7QXT0-F1
#
_entry.id   AF-A0A2J7QXT0-F1
#
_cell.length_a   1.000
_cell.length_b   1.000
_cell.length_c   1.000
_cell.angle_alpha   90.00
_cell.angle_beta   90.00
_cell.angle_gamma   90.00
#
_symmetry.space_group_name_H-M   'P 1'
#
loop_
_entity.id
_entity.type
_entity.pdbx_description
1 polymer ?
#
loop_
_entity_poly.entity_id
_entity_poly.type
_entity_poly.pdbx_seq_one_letter_code
_entity_poly.pdbx_strand_id
1 'polypeptide(L)'
;MLLMLPRLFACLLSFVSDYSMYRICRLYSQNYRARLLTLASSYVTLVYGTRTFSNTTEMALNSLLLYVVAYCMRHSDQVILQDEYLSDKYNAAGTPVERVKFYKLRSSLPHHSLSCCLLVATVAVAGIFIRPTFLAFAFPPVFFWLQRGLGSKIIGLGVFHLRILIFTLSAIPATVIFIVIDSFYYGYLTVNEICEFKIGLDNFVVTPLNFLKYNMNTDNLSKHGLHPRYLHFLVNVPLLYNVLGLMSLGAVLSLVYRGVRRKWSDLPRVQSIIGLMTSSFFIPILVLSIFPHQEARFLIPVTLPVIFLHSQRIRHISNTEQRCHEKGTAYNITFSRGSRRSMLLTLCKQTPEDHSSIDRQARDITLLGSFIHMKWVQHRWKLFI
;
A
#
# COMPACT_ATOMS: atom_id res chain seq x y z
N MET A 1 10.02 6.57 36.04
CA MET A 1 9.10 5.68 35.30
C MET A 1 8.08 6.45 34.46
N LEU A 2 7.38 7.46 34.99
CA LEU A 2 6.28 8.20 34.32
C LEU A 2 6.63 8.83 32.95
N LEU A 3 7.87 9.29 32.75
CA LEU A 3 8.34 9.90 31.49
C LEU A 3 8.99 8.89 30.51
N MET A 4 9.44 7.74 31.01
CA MET A 4 10.16 6.74 30.21
C MET A 4 9.21 5.81 29.47
N LEU A 5 8.13 5.37 30.13
CA LEU A 5 7.18 4.43 29.55
C LEU A 5 6.49 4.99 28.29
N PRO A 6 5.99 6.24 28.27
CA PRO A 6 5.39 6.82 27.06
C PRO A 6 6.38 6.96 25.90
N ARG A 7 7.66 7.27 26.19
CA ARG A 7 8.71 7.37 25.16
C ARG A 7 9.12 6.01 24.62
N LEU A 8 9.20 4.99 25.48
CA LEU A 8 9.42 3.61 25.07
C LEU A 8 8.28 3.14 24.17
N PHE A 9 7.02 3.45 24.52
CA PHE A 9 5.87 3.14 23.68
C PHE A 9 5.94 3.85 22.31
N ALA A 10 6.29 5.14 22.28
CA ALA A 10 6.48 5.87 21.01
C ALA A 10 7.58 5.25 20.14
N CYS A 11 8.70 4.87 20.75
CA CYS A 11 9.80 4.17 20.09
C CYS A 11 9.38 2.78 19.56
N LEU A 12 8.59 2.03 20.34
CA LEU A 12 8.03 0.75 19.87
C LEU A 12 7.08 0.97 18.69
N LEU A 13 6.26 2.02 18.74
CA LEU A 13 5.34 2.38 17.68
C LEU A 13 6.08 2.81 16.40
N SER A 14 7.24 3.46 16.48
CA SER A 14 8.00 3.86 15.28
C SER A 14 8.44 2.66 14.44
N PHE A 15 8.68 1.48 15.04
CA PHE A 15 9.02 0.25 14.31
C PHE A 15 7.91 -0.25 13.38
N VAL A 16 6.66 0.21 13.53
CA VAL A 16 5.61 -0.04 12.54
C VAL A 16 6.00 0.52 11.17
N SER A 17 6.71 1.66 11.15
CA SER A 17 7.21 2.29 9.92
C SER A 17 8.33 1.46 9.29
N ASP A 18 9.26 0.95 10.09
CA ASP A 18 10.32 0.05 9.63
C ASP A 18 9.76 -1.25 9.05
N TYR A 19 8.82 -1.89 9.77
CA TYR A 19 8.15 -3.10 9.31
C TYR A 19 7.41 -2.86 7.98
N SER A 20 6.65 -1.77 7.89
CA SER A 20 5.91 -1.40 6.68
C SER A 20 6.86 -1.17 5.51
N MET A 21 7.95 -0.41 5.71
CA MET A 21 8.97 -0.17 4.70
C MET A 21 9.60 -1.48 4.20
N TYR A 22 10.02 -2.36 5.12
CA TYR A 22 10.60 -3.66 4.79
C TYR A 22 9.64 -4.50 3.94
N ARG A 23 8.37 -4.60 4.36
CA ARG A 23 7.36 -5.40 3.68
C ARG A 23 7.06 -4.87 2.28
N ILE A 24 6.91 -3.55 2.10
CA ILE A 24 6.68 -2.95 0.78
C ILE A 24 7.89 -3.19 -0.12
N CYS A 25 9.12 -3.03 0.41
CA CYS A 25 10.32 -3.27 -0.38
C CYS A 25 10.42 -4.71 -0.87
N ARG A 26 10.12 -5.69 0.00
CA ARG A 26 10.07 -7.10 -0.40
C ARG A 26 8.98 -7.41 -1.43
N LEU A 27 7.81 -6.78 -1.28
CA LEU A 27 6.68 -6.99 -2.18
C LEU A 27 6.95 -6.53 -3.62
N TYR A 28 7.76 -5.48 -3.77
CA TYR A 28 8.12 -4.88 -5.07
C TYR A 28 9.58 -5.16 -5.48
N SER A 29 10.24 -6.13 -4.84
CA SER A 29 11.63 -6.54 -5.12
C SER A 29 12.62 -5.37 -5.13
N GLN A 30 12.48 -4.46 -4.16
CA GLN A 30 13.32 -3.27 -4.01
C GLN A 30 14.36 -3.44 -2.90
N ASN A 31 15.47 -2.69 -3.00
CA ASN A 31 16.54 -2.69 -2.01
C ASN A 31 16.07 -2.13 -0.65
N TYR A 32 15.64 -3.04 0.24
CA TYR A 32 15.16 -2.70 1.58
C TYR A 32 16.27 -2.16 2.49
N ARG A 33 17.50 -2.66 2.36
CA ARG A 33 18.64 -2.28 3.23
C ARG A 33 18.92 -0.78 3.18
N ALA A 34 19.06 -0.22 1.98
CA ALA A 34 19.29 1.22 1.79
C ALA A 34 18.16 2.06 2.42
N ARG A 35 16.90 1.68 2.16
CA ARG A 35 15.70 2.39 2.63
C ARG A 35 15.54 2.33 4.15
N LEU A 36 15.70 1.15 4.76
CA LEU A 36 15.62 0.97 6.20
C LEU A 36 16.75 1.70 6.92
N LEU A 37 17.99 1.57 6.42
CA LEU A 37 19.10 2.29 7.03
C LEU A 37 18.88 3.81 6.91
N THR A 38 18.28 4.30 5.83
CA THR A 38 17.98 5.75 5.68
C THR A 38 16.86 6.18 6.62
N LEU A 39 15.83 5.35 6.79
CA LEU A 39 14.75 5.58 7.75
C LEU A 39 15.28 5.62 9.20
N ALA A 40 16.08 4.64 9.60
CA ALA A 40 16.64 4.52 10.94
C ALA A 40 17.62 5.66 11.28
N SER A 41 18.39 6.14 10.30
CA SER A 41 19.33 7.26 10.48
C SER A 41 18.72 8.64 10.23
N SER A 42 17.43 8.73 9.90
CA SER A 42 16.80 10.01 9.60
C SER A 42 16.54 10.83 10.88
N TYR A 43 16.72 12.15 10.77
CA TYR A 43 16.38 13.10 11.84
C TYR A 43 14.93 12.91 12.33
N VAL A 44 14.00 12.67 11.39
CA VAL A 44 12.59 12.50 11.70
C VAL A 44 12.34 11.29 12.62
N THR A 45 12.90 10.12 12.28
CA THR A 45 12.75 8.91 13.09
C THR A 45 13.42 9.06 14.46
N LEU A 46 14.64 9.59 14.51
CA LEU A 46 15.39 9.69 15.77
C LEU A 46 14.78 10.71 16.74
N VAL A 47 14.37 11.88 16.24
CA VAL A 47 13.91 12.98 17.09
C VAL A 47 12.41 12.95 17.35
N TYR A 48 11.60 12.71 16.32
CA TYR A 48 10.15 12.68 16.48
C TYR A 48 9.61 11.28 16.76
N GLY A 49 10.20 10.25 16.13
CA GLY A 49 9.77 8.85 16.32
C GLY A 49 9.87 8.35 17.77
N THR A 50 10.79 8.90 18.56
CA THR A 50 10.99 8.53 19.97
C THR A 50 10.20 9.41 20.96
N ARG A 51 9.48 10.42 20.47
CA ARG A 51 8.71 11.37 21.28
C ARG A 51 7.21 11.10 21.17
N THR A 52 6.49 11.43 22.23
CA THR A 52 5.04 11.26 22.37
C THR A 52 4.26 12.31 21.59
N PHE A 53 4.53 12.43 20.29
CA PHE A 53 3.72 13.24 19.39
C PHE A 53 2.67 12.35 18.74
N SER A 54 1.43 12.81 18.72
CA SER A 54 0.37 12.20 17.89
C SER A 54 0.74 12.11 16.41
N ASN A 55 1.61 13.01 15.92
CA ASN A 55 2.13 12.99 14.56
C ASN A 55 3.01 11.75 14.29
N THR A 56 3.67 11.22 15.33
CA THR A 56 4.39 9.95 15.25
C THR A 56 3.41 8.78 15.12
N THR A 57 2.27 8.85 15.81
CA THR A 57 1.18 7.88 15.62
C THR A 57 0.57 7.98 14.23
N GLU A 58 0.32 9.18 13.71
CA GLU A 58 -0.10 9.40 12.31
C GLU A 58 0.93 8.81 11.33
N MET A 59 2.23 8.95 11.58
CA MET A 59 3.27 8.36 10.74
C MET A 59 3.25 6.83 10.74
N ALA A 60 3.09 6.22 11.91
CA ALA A 60 2.97 4.77 12.04
C ALA A 60 1.72 4.25 11.30
N LEU A 61 0.57 4.91 11.50
CA LEU A 61 -0.69 4.53 10.84
C LEU A 61 -0.64 4.76 9.33
N ASN A 62 -0.07 5.88 8.86
CA ASN A 62 0.09 6.12 7.42
C ASN A 62 1.03 5.08 6.80
N SER A 63 2.11 4.73 7.48
CA SER A 63 3.03 3.69 7.02
C SER A 63 2.36 2.33 6.91
N LEU A 64 1.57 1.95 7.92
CA LEU A 64 0.78 0.73 7.91
C LEU A 64 -0.26 0.73 6.78
N LEU A 65 -0.97 1.85 6.61
CA LEU A 65 -1.99 2.03 5.57
C LEU A 65 -1.36 1.87 4.17
N LEU A 66 -0.23 2.53 3.93
CA LEU A 66 0.53 2.40 2.68
C LEU A 66 0.96 0.96 2.42
N TYR A 67 1.42 0.24 3.45
CA TYR A 67 1.77 -1.17 3.31
C TYR A 67 0.57 -2.04 2.95
N VAL A 68 -0.56 -1.90 3.67
CA VAL A 68 -1.76 -2.70 3.42
C VAL A 68 -2.30 -2.44 2.01
N VAL A 69 -2.33 -1.18 1.57
CA VAL A 69 -2.76 -0.81 0.23
C VAL A 69 -1.80 -1.34 -0.83
N ALA A 70 -0.48 -1.20 -0.63
CA ALA A 70 0.53 -1.75 -1.53
C ALA A 70 0.39 -3.27 -1.69
N TYR A 71 0.12 -3.99 -0.60
CA TYR A 71 -0.20 -5.43 -0.63
C TYR A 71 -1.46 -5.71 -1.46
N CYS A 72 -2.54 -4.97 -1.22
CA CYS A 72 -3.80 -5.09 -1.94
C CYS A 72 -3.66 -4.84 -3.44
N MET A 73 -2.87 -3.83 -3.83
CA MET A 73 -2.54 -3.53 -5.23
C MET A 73 -1.81 -4.71 -5.85
N ARG A 74 -0.69 -5.14 -5.27
CA ARG A 74 0.12 -6.24 -5.81
C ARG A 74 -0.67 -7.53 -5.96
N HIS A 75 -1.47 -7.88 -4.95
CA HIS A 75 -2.31 -9.08 -4.98
C HIS A 75 -3.39 -9.00 -6.07
N SER A 76 -4.07 -7.86 -6.19
CA SER A 76 -5.06 -7.65 -7.25
C SER A 76 -4.45 -7.70 -8.64
N ASP A 77 -3.31 -7.04 -8.85
CA ASP A 77 -2.64 -7.03 -10.15
C ASP A 77 -2.26 -8.45 -10.61
N GLN A 78 -1.80 -9.31 -9.69
CA GLN A 78 -1.48 -10.71 -10.00
C GLN A 78 -2.72 -11.51 -10.43
N VAL A 79 -3.83 -11.37 -9.69
CA VAL A 79 -5.06 -12.10 -9.98
C VAL A 79 -5.70 -11.61 -11.26
N ILE A 80 -5.72 -10.29 -11.50
CA ILE A 80 -6.26 -9.69 -12.72
C ILE A 80 -5.48 -10.17 -13.94
N LEU A 81 -4.14 -10.18 -13.88
CA LEU A 81 -3.31 -10.69 -14.98
C LEU A 81 -3.61 -12.16 -15.30
N GLN A 82 -3.83 -12.98 -14.27
CA GLN A 82 -4.21 -14.38 -14.46
C GLN A 82 -5.61 -14.51 -15.06
N ASP A 83 -6.57 -13.72 -14.58
CA ASP A 83 -7.95 -13.73 -15.08
C ASP A 83 -8.02 -13.29 -16.56
N GLU A 84 -7.26 -12.26 -16.95
CA GLU A 84 -7.19 -11.81 -18.34
C GLU A 84 -6.58 -12.89 -19.24
N TYR A 85 -5.48 -13.51 -18.81
CA TYR A 85 -4.85 -14.61 -19.55
C TYR A 85 -5.80 -15.80 -19.73
N LEU A 86 -6.51 -16.20 -18.68
CA LEU A 86 -7.47 -17.30 -18.75
C LEU A 86 -8.69 -16.95 -19.60
N SER A 87 -9.15 -15.70 -19.55
CA SER A 87 -10.22 -15.20 -20.41
C SER A 87 -9.83 -15.24 -21.89
N ASP A 88 -8.62 -14.81 -22.22
CA ASP A 88 -8.12 -14.84 -23.60
C ASP A 88 -7.97 -16.31 -24.09
N LYS A 89 -7.49 -17.23 -23.23
CA LYS A 89 -7.42 -18.67 -23.55
C LYS A 89 -8.80 -19.34 -23.69
N TYR A 90 -9.77 -18.94 -22.86
CA TYR A 90 -11.15 -19.40 -22.98
C TYR A 90 -11.76 -18.99 -24.33
N ASN A 91 -11.55 -17.74 -24.74
CA ASN A 91 -12.07 -17.22 -26.01
C ASN A 91 -11.39 -17.88 -27.23
N ALA A 92 -10.10 -18.22 -27.12
CA ALA A 92 -9.35 -18.89 -28.18
C ALA A 92 -9.60 -20.42 -28.27
N ALA A 93 -10.24 -21.02 -27.26
CA ALA A 93 -10.46 -22.47 -27.23
C ALA A 93 -11.52 -22.92 -28.26
N GLY A 94 -11.12 -23.86 -29.13
CA GLY A 94 -11.98 -24.41 -30.17
C GLY A 94 -12.88 -25.54 -29.69
N THR A 95 -12.48 -26.28 -28.64
CA THR A 95 -13.27 -27.40 -28.13
C THR A 95 -14.06 -27.04 -26.86
N PRO A 96 -15.28 -27.59 -26.67
CA PRO A 96 -16.08 -27.32 -25.47
C PRO A 96 -15.41 -27.84 -24.19
N VAL A 97 -14.64 -28.92 -24.27
CA VAL A 97 -13.91 -29.50 -23.13
C VAL A 97 -12.85 -28.54 -22.61
N GLU A 98 -12.10 -27.91 -23.52
CA GLU A 98 -11.08 -26.90 -23.16
C GLU A 98 -11.71 -25.64 -22.58
N ARG A 99 -12.85 -25.18 -23.13
CA ARG A 99 -13.59 -24.03 -22.57
C ARG A 99 -14.03 -24.29 -21.13
N VAL A 100 -14.58 -25.47 -20.84
CA VAL A 100 -14.96 -25.85 -19.47
C VAL A 100 -13.75 -25.91 -18.56
N LYS A 101 -12.60 -26.39 -19.05
CA LYS A 101 -11.34 -26.41 -18.28
C LYS A 101 -10.90 -25.00 -17.89
N PHE A 102 -10.86 -24.06 -18.84
CA PHE A 102 -10.46 -22.68 -18.56
C PHE A 102 -11.48 -21.96 -17.67
N TYR A 103 -12.77 -22.22 -17.84
CA TYR A 103 -13.81 -21.70 -16.93
C TYR A 103 -13.60 -22.18 -15.49
N LYS A 104 -13.35 -23.48 -15.28
CA LYS A 104 -13.07 -24.03 -13.93
C LYS A 104 -11.81 -23.42 -13.33
N LEU A 105 -10.75 -23.25 -14.13
CA LEU A 105 -9.51 -22.63 -13.67
C LEU A 105 -9.73 -21.15 -13.29
N ARG A 106 -10.52 -20.42 -14.08
CA ARG A 106 -10.89 -19.03 -13.80
C ARG A 106 -11.68 -18.89 -12.49
N SER A 107 -12.69 -19.74 -12.30
CA SER A 107 -13.48 -19.76 -11.06
C SER A 107 -12.69 -20.20 -9.82
N SER A 108 -11.51 -20.80 -10.00
CA SER A 108 -10.61 -21.18 -8.89
C SER A 108 -9.69 -20.04 -8.43
N LEU A 109 -9.67 -18.91 -9.12
CA LEU A 109 -8.85 -17.76 -8.74
C LEU A 109 -9.32 -17.15 -7.40
N PRO A 110 -8.39 -16.69 -6.55
CA PRO A 110 -8.75 -16.12 -5.25
C PRO A 110 -9.46 -14.77 -5.40
N HIS A 111 -10.37 -14.48 -4.48
CA HIS A 111 -11.04 -13.18 -4.42
C HIS A 111 -10.05 -12.05 -4.08
N HIS A 112 -10.01 -11.03 -4.93
CA HIS A 112 -9.07 -9.92 -4.78
C HIS A 112 -9.75 -8.55 -4.58
N SER A 113 -11.03 -8.39 -4.94
CA SER A 113 -11.67 -7.07 -5.06
C SER A 113 -11.88 -6.33 -3.74
N LEU A 114 -12.14 -7.05 -2.64
CA LEU A 114 -12.40 -6.50 -1.31
C LEU A 114 -11.32 -6.87 -0.28
N SER A 115 -10.17 -7.40 -0.73
CA SER A 115 -9.09 -7.80 0.18
C SER A 115 -8.70 -6.64 1.10
N CYS A 116 -8.60 -6.96 2.40
CA CYS A 116 -8.26 -6.05 3.49
C CYS A 116 -9.15 -4.79 3.63
N CYS A 117 -10.35 -4.74 3.02
CA CYS A 117 -11.24 -3.58 3.08
C CYS A 117 -11.48 -3.09 4.52
N LEU A 118 -11.85 -4.01 5.42
CA LEU A 118 -12.10 -3.70 6.82
C LEU A 118 -10.86 -3.10 7.50
N LEU A 119 -9.67 -3.66 7.25
CA LEU A 119 -8.42 -3.18 7.83
C LEU A 119 -8.04 -1.78 7.31
N VAL A 120 -8.22 -1.53 6.01
CA VAL A 120 -7.95 -0.20 5.42
C VAL A 120 -8.91 0.83 6.01
N ALA A 121 -10.20 0.49 6.13
CA ALA A 121 -11.20 1.36 6.74
C ALA A 121 -10.92 1.63 8.23
N THR A 122 -10.60 0.61 9.02
CA THR A 122 -10.33 0.76 10.46
C THR A 122 -9.08 1.60 10.71
N VAL A 123 -8.00 1.41 9.95
CA VAL A 123 -6.77 2.23 10.07
C VAL A 123 -7.04 3.68 9.65
N ALA A 124 -7.82 3.90 8.60
CA ALA A 124 -8.22 5.24 8.17
C ALA A 124 -9.01 5.98 9.25
N VAL A 125 -10.02 5.31 9.83
CA VAL A 125 -10.83 5.86 10.92
C VAL A 125 -9.97 6.11 12.15
N ALA A 126 -9.15 5.15 12.57
CA ALA A 126 -8.28 5.30 13.74
C ALA A 126 -7.39 6.55 13.65
N GLY A 127 -6.79 6.79 12.47
CA GLY A 127 -5.99 7.98 12.27
C GLY A 127 -6.80 9.28 12.30
N ILE A 128 -8.01 9.31 11.75
CA ILE A 128 -8.92 10.48 11.80
C ILE A 128 -9.30 10.81 13.25
N PHE A 129 -9.55 9.81 14.08
CA PHE A 129 -9.86 9.99 15.52
C PHE A 129 -8.64 10.47 16.32
N ILE A 130 -7.43 10.05 15.97
CA ILE A 130 -6.20 10.60 16.55
C ILE A 130 -6.06 12.07 16.16
N ARG A 131 -6.17 12.38 14.86
CA ARG A 131 -6.15 13.74 14.32
C ARG A 131 -6.91 13.83 13.01
N PRO A 132 -7.82 14.81 12.83
CA PRO A 132 -8.52 15.00 11.56
C PRO A 132 -7.61 15.32 10.36
N THR A 133 -6.40 15.84 10.60
CA THR A 133 -5.38 16.03 9.56
C THR A 133 -4.99 14.72 8.87
N PHE A 134 -5.17 13.57 9.54
CA PHE A 134 -4.91 12.26 8.97
C PHE A 134 -5.73 11.95 7.71
N LEU A 135 -6.88 12.60 7.55
CA LEU A 135 -7.68 12.48 6.33
C LEU A 135 -6.86 12.82 5.08
N ALA A 136 -5.98 13.83 5.16
CA ALA A 136 -5.11 14.21 4.06
C ALA A 136 -4.09 13.10 3.72
N PHE A 137 -3.55 12.39 4.72
CA PHE A 137 -2.62 11.27 4.54
C PHE A 137 -3.31 9.99 4.06
N ALA A 138 -4.53 9.73 4.56
CA ALA A 138 -5.32 8.55 4.19
C ALA A 138 -5.91 8.65 2.78
N PHE A 139 -6.16 9.86 2.27
CA PHE A 139 -6.81 10.06 0.98
C PHE A 139 -6.06 9.38 -0.19
N PRO A 140 -4.76 9.61 -0.43
CA PRO A 140 -4.05 8.95 -1.53
C PRO A 140 -4.05 7.41 -1.46
N PRO A 141 -3.67 6.74 -0.35
CA PRO A 141 -3.70 5.28 -0.30
C PRO A 141 -5.12 4.71 -0.43
N VAL A 142 -6.14 5.32 0.18
CA VAL A 142 -7.53 4.86 0.02
C VAL A 142 -7.99 5.01 -1.44
N PHE A 143 -7.66 6.13 -2.10
CA PHE A 143 -7.97 6.34 -3.51
C PHE A 143 -7.34 5.26 -4.41
N PHE A 144 -6.06 4.95 -4.20
CA PHE A 144 -5.38 3.88 -4.93
C PHE A 144 -5.97 2.49 -4.65
N TRP A 145 -6.41 2.23 -3.41
CA TRP A 145 -7.10 0.99 -3.06
C TRP A 145 -8.44 0.85 -3.79
N LEU A 146 -9.21 1.95 -3.91
CA LEU A 146 -10.48 1.97 -4.62
C LEU A 146 -10.27 1.74 -6.13
N GLN A 147 -9.29 2.44 -6.72
CA GLN A 147 -9.00 2.42 -8.16
C GLN A 147 -8.29 1.14 -8.64
N ARG A 148 -7.78 0.28 -7.76
CA ARG A 148 -6.99 -0.90 -8.17
C ARG A 148 -7.68 -1.75 -9.24
N GLY A 149 -6.96 -2.08 -10.31
CA GLY A 149 -7.51 -2.85 -11.43
C GLY A 149 -8.49 -2.11 -12.35
N LEU A 150 -8.83 -0.85 -12.08
CA LEU A 150 -9.62 -0.05 -13.01
C LEU A 150 -8.83 0.15 -14.32
N GLY A 151 -9.50 -0.06 -15.46
CA GLY A 151 -8.87 -0.02 -16.79
C GLY A 151 -8.43 -1.38 -17.33
N SER A 152 -8.56 -2.45 -16.54
CA SER A 152 -8.44 -3.83 -17.03
C SER A 152 -9.69 -4.28 -17.78
N LYS A 153 -9.58 -5.31 -18.63
CA LYS A 153 -10.72 -5.82 -19.42
C LYS A 153 -11.90 -6.30 -18.56
N ILE A 154 -11.61 -6.67 -17.31
CA ILE A 154 -12.54 -7.36 -16.40
C ILE A 154 -13.23 -6.39 -15.43
N ILE A 155 -12.58 -5.30 -15.03
CA ILE A 155 -13.04 -4.45 -13.92
C ILE A 155 -13.60 -3.15 -14.48
N GLY A 156 -14.93 -3.07 -14.50
CA GLY A 156 -15.66 -1.85 -14.84
C GLY A 156 -15.85 -0.88 -13.68
N LEU A 157 -16.46 0.27 -13.98
CA LEU A 157 -16.78 1.32 -13.00
C LEU A 157 -17.75 0.86 -11.89
N GLY A 158 -18.62 -0.12 -12.16
CA GLY A 158 -19.54 -0.65 -11.15
C GLY A 158 -18.82 -1.25 -9.93
N VAL A 159 -17.69 -1.93 -10.15
CA VAL A 159 -16.87 -2.50 -9.06
C VAL A 159 -16.24 -1.39 -8.22
N PHE A 160 -15.86 -0.27 -8.84
CA PHE A 160 -15.33 0.90 -8.14
C PHE A 160 -16.38 1.51 -7.20
N HIS A 161 -17.61 1.73 -7.67
CA HIS A 161 -18.71 2.23 -6.82
C HIS A 161 -19.09 1.24 -5.71
N LEU A 162 -19.11 -0.06 -6.00
CA LEU A 162 -19.34 -1.09 -4.98
C LEU A 162 -18.26 -1.05 -3.89
N ARG A 163 -16.98 -0.88 -4.26
CA ARG A 163 -15.90 -0.73 -3.28
C ARG A 163 -16.07 0.49 -2.41
N ILE A 164 -16.53 1.61 -2.95
CA ILE A 164 -16.85 2.81 -2.15
C ILE A 164 -17.91 2.46 -1.11
N LEU A 165 -19.02 1.85 -1.53
CA LEU A 165 -20.12 1.46 -0.65
C LEU A 165 -19.66 0.50 0.47
N ILE A 166 -18.92 -0.56 0.11
CA ILE A 166 -18.44 -1.53 1.09
C ILE A 166 -17.37 -0.92 2.00
N PHE A 167 -16.53 -0.02 1.50
CA PHE A 167 -15.57 0.71 2.30
C PHE A 167 -16.26 1.60 3.34
N THR A 168 -17.29 2.34 2.93
CA THR A 168 -18.08 3.18 3.85
C THR A 168 -18.77 2.34 4.92
N LEU A 169 -19.36 1.20 4.55
CA LEU A 169 -19.98 0.27 5.51
C LEU A 169 -18.94 -0.33 6.47
N SER A 170 -17.75 -0.64 5.97
CA SER A 170 -16.65 -1.17 6.79
C SER A 170 -16.07 -0.15 7.78
N ALA A 171 -16.26 1.14 7.54
CA ALA A 171 -15.79 2.21 8.43
C ALA A 171 -16.72 2.45 9.64
N ILE A 172 -18.00 2.08 9.53
CA ILE A 172 -19.02 2.31 10.57
C ILE A 172 -18.63 1.65 11.90
N PRO A 173 -18.27 0.34 11.97
CA PRO A 173 -17.95 -0.30 13.24
C PRO A 173 -16.79 0.36 13.96
N ALA A 174 -15.72 0.69 13.23
CA ALA A 174 -14.57 1.39 13.81
C ALA A 174 -14.98 2.77 14.36
N THR A 175 -15.78 3.52 13.61
CA THR A 175 -16.25 4.85 14.00
C THR A 175 -17.08 4.80 15.29
N VAL A 176 -18.01 3.86 15.39
CA VAL A 176 -18.82 3.65 16.59
C VAL A 176 -17.93 3.27 17.78
N ILE A 177 -16.98 2.35 17.60
CA ILE A 177 -16.05 1.93 18.65
C ILE A 177 -15.26 3.13 19.18
N PHE A 178 -14.69 3.97 18.31
CA PHE A 178 -13.91 5.12 18.75
C PHE A 178 -14.77 6.21 19.40
N ILE A 179 -15.99 6.47 18.92
CA ILE A 179 -16.93 7.39 19.59
C ILE A 179 -17.21 6.91 21.02
N VAL A 180 -17.48 5.62 21.20
CA VAL A 180 -17.75 5.06 22.53
C VAL A 180 -16.53 5.18 23.44
N ILE A 181 -15.34 4.79 22.95
CA ILE A 181 -14.09 4.89 23.71
C ILE A 181 -13.82 6.34 24.13
N ASP A 182 -13.94 7.30 23.21
CA ASP A 182 -13.69 8.71 23.51
C ASP A 182 -14.74 9.28 24.47
N SER A 183 -16.02 8.88 24.34
CA SER A 183 -17.09 9.33 25.24
C SER A 183 -16.87 8.87 26.68
N PHE A 184 -16.37 7.64 26.87
CA PHE A 184 -15.92 7.16 28.18
C PHE A 184 -14.68 7.91 28.67
N TYR A 185 -13.70 8.12 27.79
CA TYR A 185 -12.45 8.79 28.15
C TYR A 185 -12.67 10.23 28.64
N TYR A 186 -13.56 10.98 27.99
CA TYR A 186 -13.91 12.35 28.36
C TYR A 186 -14.99 12.44 29.44
N GLY A 187 -15.54 11.32 29.91
CA GLY A 187 -16.52 11.27 31.00
C GLY A 187 -17.94 11.71 30.62
N TYR A 188 -18.27 11.78 29.32
CA TYR A 188 -19.63 12.06 28.84
C TYR A 188 -20.56 10.84 28.91
N LEU A 189 -19.95 9.65 29.00
CA LEU A 189 -20.64 8.38 29.14
C LEU A 189 -20.09 7.65 30.37
N THR A 190 -20.97 7.36 31.33
CA THR A 190 -20.63 6.58 32.52
C THR A 190 -21.31 5.22 32.52
N VAL A 191 -20.72 4.26 33.23
CA VAL A 191 -21.28 2.89 33.35
C VAL A 191 -22.67 2.93 34.02
N ASN A 192 -22.87 3.85 34.96
CA ASN A 192 -24.15 4.00 35.67
C ASN A 192 -25.26 4.51 34.74
N GLU A 193 -24.98 5.48 33.88
CA GLU A 193 -25.95 5.99 32.89
C GLU A 193 -26.37 4.92 31.88
N ILE A 194 -25.44 4.03 31.51
CA ILE A 194 -25.72 2.89 30.63
C ILE A 194 -26.64 1.88 31.34
N CYS A 195 -26.33 1.54 32.59
CA CYS A 195 -27.13 0.62 33.39
C CYS A 195 -28.56 1.15 33.65
N GLU A 196 -28.70 2.45 33.80
CA GLU A 196 -30.00 3.12 34.00
C GLU A 196 -30.75 3.43 32.69
N PHE A 197 -30.20 3.07 31.53
CA PHE A 197 -30.75 3.38 30.20
C PHE A 197 -31.04 4.89 29.96
N LYS A 198 -30.33 5.78 30.65
CA LYS A 198 -30.45 7.25 30.49
C LYS A 198 -29.46 7.78 29.46
N ILE A 199 -29.46 7.19 28.25
CA ILE A 199 -28.51 7.54 27.19
C ILE A 199 -29.17 8.52 26.22
N GLY A 200 -28.69 9.75 26.16
CA GLY A 200 -29.05 10.75 25.15
C GLY A 200 -28.01 10.85 24.02
N LEU A 201 -28.33 11.57 22.95
CA LEU A 201 -27.37 11.87 21.87
C LEU A 201 -26.23 12.77 22.36
N ASP A 202 -26.46 13.57 23.39
CA ASP A 202 -25.48 14.51 23.97
C ASP A 202 -24.37 13.80 24.78
N ASN A 203 -24.58 12.53 25.15
CA ASN A 203 -23.58 11.72 25.85
C ASN A 203 -22.46 11.22 24.92
N PHE A 204 -22.59 11.39 23.60
CA PHE A 204 -21.61 10.90 22.63
C PHE A 204 -20.71 12.01 22.10
N VAL A 205 -19.40 11.85 22.34
CA VAL A 205 -18.37 12.75 21.87
C VAL A 205 -17.85 12.30 20.50
N VAL A 206 -18.02 13.15 19.49
CA VAL A 206 -17.41 12.95 18.17
C VAL A 206 -16.15 13.80 18.06
N THR A 207 -15.03 13.25 18.50
CA THR A 207 -13.73 13.95 18.60
C THR A 207 -13.28 14.65 17.32
N PRO A 208 -13.37 14.02 16.12
CA PRO A 208 -12.98 14.70 14.88
C PRO A 208 -13.81 15.95 14.59
N LEU A 209 -15.11 15.91 14.85
CA LEU A 209 -16.01 17.05 14.63
C LEU A 209 -15.75 18.17 15.63
N ASN A 210 -15.49 17.81 16.90
CA ASN A 210 -15.14 18.78 17.94
C ASN A 210 -13.81 19.48 17.62
N PHE A 211 -12.82 18.74 17.13
CA PHE A 211 -11.55 19.30 16.68
C PHE A 211 -11.74 20.28 15.51
N LEU A 212 -12.55 19.91 14.51
CA LEU A 212 -12.85 20.80 13.38
C LEU A 212 -13.56 22.08 13.86
N LYS A 213 -14.59 21.94 14.71
CA LYS A 213 -15.31 23.08 15.29
C LYS A 213 -14.39 24.03 16.05
N TYR A 214 -13.43 23.50 16.81
CA TYR A 214 -12.44 24.30 17.54
C TYR A 214 -11.51 25.08 16.60
N ASN A 215 -11.03 24.45 15.53
CA ASN A 215 -10.05 25.03 14.59
C ASN A 215 -10.67 25.90 13.50
N MET A 216 -11.99 25.85 13.29
CA MET A 216 -12.69 26.80 12.41
C MET A 216 -12.81 28.20 13.03
N ASN A 217 -12.68 28.33 14.36
CA ASN A 217 -12.74 29.63 15.02
C ASN A 217 -11.41 30.39 14.87
N THR A 218 -11.45 31.53 14.19
CA THR A 218 -10.29 32.39 13.90
C THR A 218 -9.61 32.92 15.17
N ASP A 219 -10.36 33.10 16.25
CA ASP A 219 -9.84 33.61 17.54
C ASP A 219 -8.97 32.58 18.28
N ASN A 220 -9.19 31.30 18.01
CA ASN A 220 -8.32 30.22 18.50
C ASN A 220 -7.07 30.11 17.63
N LEU A 221 -7.21 30.31 16.33
CA LEU A 221 -6.11 30.16 15.35
C LEU A 221 -5.03 31.23 15.51
N SER A 222 -5.43 32.46 15.83
CA SER A 222 -4.51 33.59 16.05
C SER A 222 -3.52 33.33 17.20
N LYS A 223 -3.91 32.51 18.19
CA LYS A 223 -3.05 32.10 19.32
C LYS A 223 -1.92 31.16 18.91
N HIS A 224 -2.04 30.46 17.77
CA HIS A 224 -1.10 29.44 17.31
C HIS A 224 -0.12 29.95 16.22
N GLY A 225 -0.20 31.22 15.83
CA GLY A 225 0.67 31.82 14.81
C GLY A 225 0.19 31.52 13.39
N LEU A 226 0.23 32.57 12.55
CA LEU A 226 -0.12 32.50 11.13
C LEU A 226 1.14 32.36 10.30
N HIS A 227 1.12 31.44 9.34
CA HIS A 227 2.24 31.16 8.45
C HIS A 227 1.84 31.37 6.98
N PRO A 228 2.80 31.76 6.12
CA PRO A 228 2.55 31.85 4.69
C PRO A 228 2.32 30.47 4.08
N ARG A 229 1.43 30.36 3.10
CA ARG A 229 0.99 29.06 2.53
C ARG A 229 2.10 28.22 1.89
N TYR A 230 3.21 28.85 1.49
CA TYR A 230 4.36 28.18 0.89
C TYR A 230 5.33 27.56 1.93
N LEU A 231 5.13 27.81 3.22
CA LEU A 231 6.08 27.43 4.28
C LEU A 231 6.26 25.91 4.37
N HIS A 232 5.19 25.11 4.20
CA HIS A 232 5.31 23.66 4.12
C HIS A 232 6.27 23.18 3.01
N PHE A 233 6.13 23.71 1.79
CA PHE A 233 6.92 23.27 0.64
C PHE A 233 8.35 23.80 0.67
N LEU A 234 8.53 25.11 0.88
CA LEU A 234 9.84 25.76 0.72
C LEU A 234 10.74 25.64 1.96
N VAL A 235 10.16 25.48 3.15
CA VAL A 235 10.91 25.49 4.41
C VAL A 235 10.79 24.15 5.13
N ASN A 236 9.57 23.68 5.42
CA ASN A 236 9.41 22.51 6.29
C ASN A 236 9.88 21.20 5.63
N VAL A 237 9.62 20.99 4.34
CA VAL A 237 10.11 19.78 3.63
C VAL A 237 11.64 19.72 3.59
N PRO A 238 12.37 20.78 3.16
CA PRO A 238 13.83 20.79 3.25
C PRO A 238 14.34 20.67 4.69
N LEU A 239 13.68 21.30 5.67
CA LEU A 239 14.08 21.24 7.07
C LEU A 239 14.03 19.81 7.63
N LEU A 240 12.97 19.05 7.34
CA LEU A 240 12.79 17.70 7.89
C LEU A 240 13.64 16.65 7.18
N TYR A 241 13.76 16.75 5.86
CA TYR A 241 14.32 15.68 5.02
C TYR A 241 15.65 16.08 4.36
N ASN A 242 16.12 17.31 4.55
CA ASN A 242 17.37 17.85 4.01
C ASN A 242 17.49 17.57 2.50
N VAL A 243 18.58 16.93 2.06
CA VAL A 243 18.83 16.57 0.67
C VAL A 243 17.68 15.73 0.08
N LEU A 244 17.09 14.79 0.83
CA LEU A 244 15.95 14.01 0.34
C LEU A 244 14.72 14.88 0.08
N GLY A 245 14.51 15.91 0.91
CA GLY A 245 13.41 16.87 0.76
C GLY A 245 13.57 17.70 -0.51
N LEU A 246 14.78 18.20 -0.79
CA LEU A 246 15.04 18.93 -2.04
C LEU A 246 14.83 18.04 -3.27
N MET A 247 15.26 16.78 -3.19
CA MET A 247 15.09 15.81 -4.29
C MET A 247 13.62 15.45 -4.52
N SER A 248 12.81 15.35 -3.46
CA SER A 248 11.38 15.05 -3.59
C SER A 248 10.61 16.23 -4.18
N LEU A 249 10.94 17.46 -3.79
CA LEU A 249 10.39 18.67 -4.41
C LEU A 249 10.78 18.76 -5.89
N GLY A 250 12.05 18.51 -6.23
CA GLY A 250 12.51 18.47 -7.62
C GLY A 250 11.80 17.39 -8.45
N ALA A 251 11.52 16.22 -7.86
CA ALA A 251 10.76 15.17 -8.52
C ALA A 251 9.31 15.62 -8.79
N VAL A 252 8.64 16.25 -7.83
CA VAL A 252 7.29 16.81 -8.02
C VAL A 252 7.29 17.88 -9.12
N LEU A 253 8.25 18.81 -9.11
CA LEU A 253 8.38 19.83 -10.16
C LEU A 253 8.56 19.19 -11.55
N SER A 254 9.36 18.13 -11.64
CA SER A 254 9.54 17.39 -12.90
C SER A 254 8.25 16.74 -13.40
N LEU A 255 7.38 16.26 -12.50
CA LEU A 255 6.09 15.67 -12.84
C LEU A 255 5.08 16.74 -13.27
N VAL A 256 5.03 17.87 -12.57
CA VAL A 256 4.22 19.03 -12.97
C VAL A 256 4.64 19.51 -14.35
N TYR A 257 5.94 19.66 -14.60
CA TYR A 257 6.46 20.06 -15.91
C TYR A 257 6.05 19.10 -17.03
N ARG A 258 6.14 17.77 -16.80
CA ARG A 258 5.69 16.75 -17.76
C ARG A 258 4.19 16.84 -18.03
N GLY A 259 3.39 17.06 -16.99
CA GLY A 259 1.94 17.23 -17.09
C GLY A 259 1.57 18.47 -17.91
N VAL A 260 2.21 19.61 -17.65
CA VAL A 260 2.02 20.86 -18.41
C VAL A 260 2.42 20.67 -19.88
N ARG A 261 3.50 19.92 -20.15
CA ARG A 261 3.93 19.55 -21.51
C ARG A 261 3.07 18.46 -22.15
N ARG A 262 1.97 18.03 -21.52
CA ARG A 262 1.04 16.99 -21.99
C ARG A 262 1.70 15.64 -22.29
N LYS A 263 2.83 15.34 -21.63
CA LYS A 263 3.53 14.05 -21.72
C LYS A 263 2.91 13.03 -20.75
N TRP A 264 1.63 12.70 -20.97
CA TRP A 264 0.86 11.83 -20.07
C TRP A 264 1.43 10.41 -19.97
N SER A 265 2.12 9.92 -21.01
CA SER A 265 2.82 8.63 -21.02
C SER A 265 3.94 8.53 -19.99
N ASP A 266 4.56 9.67 -19.65
CA ASP A 266 5.76 9.74 -18.81
C ASP A 266 5.42 9.93 -17.32
N LEU A 267 4.13 10.01 -17.00
CA LEU A 267 3.63 10.12 -15.64
C LEU A 267 3.54 8.73 -14.97
N PRO A 268 3.74 8.65 -13.64
CA PRO A 268 3.54 7.42 -12.90
C PRO A 268 2.12 6.92 -13.10
N ARG A 269 2.00 5.69 -13.62
CA ARG A 269 0.70 5.02 -13.75
C ARG A 269 0.03 4.90 -12.38
N VAL A 270 -1.29 5.06 -12.34
CA VAL A 270 -2.08 4.98 -11.09
C VAL A 270 -2.10 3.56 -10.49
N GLN A 271 -1.65 2.55 -11.23
CA GLN A 271 -1.44 1.19 -10.72
C GLN A 271 -0.01 0.96 -10.17
N SER A 272 0.88 1.94 -10.29
CA SER A 272 2.28 1.81 -9.86
C SER A 272 2.47 2.18 -8.38
N ILE A 273 3.34 1.45 -7.69
CA ILE A 273 3.82 1.81 -6.34
C ILE A 273 4.48 3.18 -6.30
N ILE A 274 5.14 3.59 -7.39
CA ILE A 274 5.77 4.92 -7.50
C ILE A 274 4.68 6.00 -7.53
N GLY A 275 3.56 5.73 -8.23
CA GLY A 275 2.41 6.61 -8.26
C GLY A 275 1.77 6.76 -6.88
N LEU A 276 1.60 5.66 -6.15
CA LEU A 276 1.09 5.65 -4.77
C LEU A 276 1.98 6.52 -3.88
N MET A 277 3.28 6.23 -3.83
CA MET A 277 4.22 6.94 -2.94
C MET A 277 4.34 8.42 -3.28
N THR A 278 4.35 8.76 -4.58
CA THR A 278 4.41 10.17 -5.00
C THR A 278 3.14 10.92 -4.60
N SER A 279 1.96 10.31 -4.78
CA SER A 279 0.69 10.91 -4.41
C SER A 279 0.57 11.06 -2.88
N SER A 280 1.01 10.06 -2.13
CA SER A 280 1.06 10.05 -0.66
C SER A 280 2.11 11.00 -0.06
N PHE A 281 3.01 11.55 -0.87
CA PHE A 281 3.89 12.65 -0.47
C PHE A 281 3.27 14.00 -0.84
N PHE A 282 2.88 14.19 -2.10
CA PHE A 282 2.51 15.50 -2.61
C PHE A 282 1.12 15.98 -2.16
N ILE A 283 0.10 15.11 -2.24
CA ILE A 283 -1.29 15.50 -1.96
C ILE A 283 -1.47 15.93 -0.49
N PRO A 284 -0.96 15.20 0.52
CA PRO A 284 -1.14 15.63 1.90
C PRO A 284 -0.48 16.97 2.19
N ILE A 285 0.71 17.24 1.64
CA ILE A 285 1.39 18.52 1.81
C ILE A 285 0.57 19.65 1.17
N LEU A 286 0.03 19.43 -0.03
CA LEU A 286 -0.83 20.41 -0.70
C LEU A 286 -2.08 20.73 0.14
N VAL A 287 -2.78 19.71 0.63
CA VAL A 287 -3.99 19.87 1.45
C VAL A 287 -3.66 20.59 2.77
N LEU A 288 -2.59 20.19 3.46
CA LEU A 288 -2.18 20.82 4.71
C LEU A 288 -1.68 22.27 4.52
N SER A 289 -1.22 22.62 3.32
CA SER A 289 -0.79 23.99 2.99
C SER A 289 -1.93 24.99 2.83
N ILE A 290 -3.18 24.50 2.75
CA ILE A 290 -4.37 25.36 2.71
C ILE A 290 -4.59 26.00 4.09
N PHE A 291 -4.27 25.28 5.17
CA PHE A 291 -4.43 25.78 6.53
C PHE A 291 -3.34 26.82 6.88
N PRO A 292 -3.71 27.91 7.58
CA PRO A 292 -2.78 28.99 7.89
C PRO A 292 -1.78 28.63 8.99
N HIS A 293 -2.12 27.69 9.88
CA HIS A 293 -1.20 27.18 10.90
C HIS A 293 -0.37 26.04 10.31
N GLN A 294 0.93 26.27 10.15
CA GLN A 294 1.86 25.37 9.48
C GLN A 294 3.09 25.12 10.34
N GLU A 295 3.21 23.91 10.87
CA GLU A 295 4.38 23.47 11.63
C GLU A 295 5.06 22.30 10.93
N ALA A 296 6.39 22.22 11.01
CA ALA A 296 7.14 21.16 10.34
C ALA A 296 6.69 19.76 10.79
N ARG A 297 6.35 19.59 12.07
CA ARG A 297 5.90 18.30 12.59
C ARG A 297 4.65 17.75 11.89
N PHE A 298 3.79 18.58 11.30
CA PHE A 298 2.61 18.08 10.58
C PHE A 298 2.97 17.23 9.37
N LEU A 299 4.18 17.38 8.82
CA LEU A 299 4.61 16.62 7.65
C LEU A 299 5.26 15.27 8.00
N ILE A 300 5.50 14.96 9.28
CA ILE A 300 6.14 13.70 9.72
C ILE A 300 5.51 12.44 9.08
N PRO A 301 4.18 12.35 8.89
CA PRO A 301 3.59 11.16 8.27
C PRO A 301 4.00 10.88 6.82
N VAL A 302 4.60 11.83 6.09
CA VAL A 302 5.11 11.61 4.72
C VAL A 302 6.52 11.00 4.68
N THR A 303 7.08 10.61 5.83
CA THR A 303 8.45 10.07 5.92
C THR A 303 8.65 8.80 5.10
N LEU A 304 7.73 7.84 5.18
CA LEU A 304 7.82 6.60 4.41
C LEU A 304 7.86 6.85 2.90
N PRO A 305 6.92 7.58 2.28
CA PRO A 305 6.95 7.79 0.82
C PRO A 305 8.20 8.55 0.35
N VAL A 306 8.66 9.57 1.09
CA VAL A 306 9.88 10.33 0.73
C VAL A 306 11.10 9.40 0.68
N ILE A 307 11.29 8.60 1.72
CA ILE A 307 12.44 7.70 1.83
C ILE A 307 12.35 6.60 0.79
N PHE A 308 11.16 6.02 0.58
CA PHE A 308 10.96 4.98 -0.43
C PHE A 308 11.36 5.44 -1.84
N LEU A 309 10.98 6.67 -2.20
CA LEU A 309 11.23 7.24 -3.54
C LEU A 309 12.69 7.62 -3.77
N HIS A 310 13.38 8.17 -2.77
CA HIS A 310 14.64 8.87 -2.99
C HIS A 310 15.88 8.26 -2.31
N SER A 311 15.74 7.33 -1.36
CA SER A 311 16.91 6.83 -0.61
C SER A 311 17.95 6.11 -1.47
N GLN A 312 17.53 5.47 -2.57
CA GLN A 312 18.41 4.74 -3.47
C GLN A 312 19.40 5.66 -4.21
N ARG A 313 19.05 6.94 -4.39
CA ARG A 313 19.92 7.90 -5.09
C ARG A 313 21.09 8.37 -4.24
N ILE A 314 20.98 8.26 -2.91
CA ILE A 314 22.02 8.70 -1.97
C ILE A 314 22.98 7.55 -1.66
N ARG A 315 22.46 6.33 -1.61
CA ARG A 315 23.24 5.15 -1.29
C ARG A 315 23.36 4.26 -2.51
N HIS A 316 24.46 4.43 -3.24
CA HIS A 316 25.00 3.41 -4.12
C HIS A 316 25.51 2.24 -3.26
N ILE A 317 24.57 1.46 -2.69
CA ILE A 317 24.93 0.13 -2.21
C ILE A 317 25.24 -0.66 -3.46
N SER A 318 26.52 -0.99 -3.65
CA SER A 318 27.01 -1.81 -4.75
C SER A 318 26.12 -3.06 -4.89
N ASN A 319 25.64 -3.29 -6.11
CA ASN A 319 24.76 -4.40 -6.51
C ASN A 319 25.46 -5.78 -6.42
N THR A 320 26.38 -5.98 -5.48
CA THR A 320 27.18 -7.19 -5.35
C THR A 320 26.31 -8.40 -4.99
N GLU A 321 25.15 -8.18 -4.34
CA GLU A 321 24.22 -9.26 -3.98
C GLU A 321 23.06 -9.47 -4.97
N GLN A 322 22.79 -8.53 -5.87
CA GLN A 322 21.70 -8.67 -6.86
C GLN A 322 21.98 -9.83 -7.83
N ARG A 323 23.26 -10.06 -8.18
CA ARG A 323 23.71 -11.22 -8.99
C ARG A 323 23.53 -12.56 -8.28
N CYS A 324 23.69 -12.63 -6.96
CA CYS A 324 23.45 -13.86 -6.20
C CYS A 324 21.95 -14.19 -6.12
N HIS A 325 21.10 -13.15 -6.04
CA HIS A 325 19.66 -13.34 -6.03
C HIS A 325 19.09 -13.65 -7.42
N GLU A 326 19.60 -13.06 -8.51
CA GLU A 326 19.18 -13.39 -9.89
C GLU A 326 19.48 -14.84 -10.27
N LYS A 327 20.64 -15.39 -9.86
CA LYS A 327 20.96 -16.82 -10.05
C LYS A 327 20.17 -17.73 -9.11
N GLY A 328 19.71 -17.23 -7.96
CA GLY A 328 18.88 -17.95 -6.99
C GLY A 328 17.35 -17.83 -7.21
N THR A 329 16.90 -16.93 -8.09
CA THR A 329 15.49 -16.70 -8.45
C THR A 329 15.12 -17.28 -9.82
N ALA A 330 15.74 -18.39 -10.21
CA ALA A 330 15.01 -19.37 -11.00
C ALA A 330 13.90 -19.93 -10.10
N TYR A 331 12.71 -19.37 -10.25
CA TYR A 331 11.55 -19.57 -9.39
C TYR A 331 11.23 -21.06 -9.11
N ASN A 332 11.47 -21.49 -7.87
CA ASN A 332 10.78 -22.63 -7.25
C ASN A 332 9.97 -22.11 -6.07
N ILE A 333 8.73 -21.67 -6.33
CA ILE A 333 7.73 -21.42 -5.28
C ILE A 333 6.89 -22.69 -5.16
N THR A 334 7.28 -23.58 -4.27
CA THR A 334 6.49 -24.75 -3.86
C THR A 334 5.46 -24.32 -2.82
N PHE A 335 4.18 -24.35 -3.17
CA PHE A 335 3.11 -24.37 -2.18
C PHE A 335 2.88 -25.82 -1.75
N SER A 336 3.36 -26.20 -0.56
CA SER A 336 3.01 -27.47 0.06
C SER A 336 1.75 -27.29 0.89
N ARG A 337 0.63 -27.78 0.38
CA ARG A 337 -0.44 -28.31 1.24
C ARG A 337 -1.23 -29.38 0.50
N GLY A 338 -1.10 -30.62 0.98
CA GLY A 338 -2.10 -31.68 0.94
C GLY A 338 -2.70 -32.06 -0.42
N SER A 339 -2.18 -33.15 -0.99
CA SER A 339 -2.85 -34.08 -1.92
C SER A 339 -3.13 -33.60 -3.37
N ARG A 340 -2.30 -34.17 -4.25
CA ARG A 340 -2.52 -34.56 -5.66
C ARG A 340 -2.92 -33.49 -6.69
N ARG A 341 -1.95 -33.25 -7.61
CA ARG A 341 -2.00 -32.56 -8.92
C ARG A 341 -1.96 -31.04 -8.89
N SER A 342 -0.74 -30.50 -8.84
CA SER A 342 -0.42 -29.12 -9.26
C SER A 342 0.00 -29.12 -10.74
N MET A 343 -0.61 -28.25 -11.55
CA MET A 343 -0.22 -27.97 -12.94
C MET A 343 0.49 -26.60 -12.95
N LEU A 344 1.80 -26.63 -13.19
CA LEU A 344 2.68 -25.45 -13.28
C LEU A 344 2.39 -24.67 -14.57
N LEU A 345 1.99 -23.40 -14.44
CA LEU A 345 1.94 -22.44 -15.53
C LEU A 345 2.81 -21.24 -15.15
N THR A 346 4.07 -21.28 -15.61
CA THR A 346 5.03 -20.19 -15.47
C THR A 346 4.88 -19.27 -16.66
N LEU A 347 4.37 -18.05 -16.46
CA LEU A 347 4.34 -17.02 -17.50
C LEU A 347 5.42 -15.98 -17.20
N CYS A 348 6.51 -16.03 -17.97
CA CYS A 348 7.48 -14.94 -18.07
C CYS A 348 7.12 -14.11 -19.30
N LYS A 349 6.88 -12.80 -19.12
CA LYS A 349 6.72 -11.86 -20.23
C LYS A 349 8.11 -11.31 -20.55
N GLN A 350 8.81 -11.91 -21.51
CA GLN A 350 10.07 -11.38 -22.04
C GLN A 350 9.79 -10.36 -23.14
N THR A 351 10.40 -9.18 -23.02
CA THR A 351 10.48 -8.16 -24.07
C THR A 351 11.42 -8.62 -25.20
N PRO A 352 11.19 -8.19 -26.45
CA PRO A 352 11.76 -8.84 -27.63
C PRO A 352 13.11 -8.22 -28.04
N GLU A 353 14.22 -8.66 -27.44
CA GLU A 353 15.56 -8.49 -28.03
C GLU A 353 16.40 -9.72 -27.68
N ASP A 354 16.50 -10.67 -28.64
CA ASP A 354 17.66 -11.55 -28.92
C ASP A 354 17.21 -12.82 -29.67
N HIS A 355 17.34 -12.78 -31.00
CA HIS A 355 16.87 -13.81 -31.94
C HIS A 355 17.81 -15.05 -32.08
N SER A 356 18.80 -15.25 -31.22
CA SER A 356 19.80 -16.33 -31.38
C SER A 356 19.71 -17.47 -30.34
N SER A 357 18.75 -17.41 -29.41
CA SER A 357 18.57 -18.43 -28.35
C SER A 357 17.49 -19.49 -28.63
N ILE A 358 16.73 -19.33 -29.73
CA ILE A 358 15.54 -20.12 -30.06
C ILE A 358 15.89 -21.57 -30.49
N ASP A 359 17.03 -21.79 -31.14
CA ASP A 359 17.39 -23.11 -31.72
C ASP A 359 18.03 -24.11 -30.75
N ARG A 360 18.36 -23.69 -29.52
CA ARG A 360 18.87 -24.61 -28.49
C ARG A 360 17.76 -25.14 -27.59
N GLN A 361 16.76 -24.33 -27.29
CA GLN A 361 15.66 -24.72 -26.39
C GLN A 361 14.60 -25.61 -27.07
N ALA A 362 14.50 -25.55 -28.41
CA ALA A 362 13.64 -26.44 -29.18
C ALA A 362 14.14 -27.90 -29.21
N ARG A 363 15.47 -28.14 -29.07
CA ARG A 363 16.03 -29.50 -29.05
C ARG A 363 15.78 -30.24 -27.73
N ASP A 364 15.74 -29.53 -26.61
CA ASP A 364 15.53 -30.14 -25.29
C ASP A 364 14.06 -30.53 -25.03
N ILE A 365 13.10 -29.86 -25.71
CA ILE A 365 11.66 -30.19 -25.59
C ILE A 365 11.31 -31.45 -26.39
N THR A 366 11.99 -31.71 -27.52
CA THR A 366 11.76 -32.91 -28.35
C THR A 366 12.29 -34.18 -27.67
N LEU A 367 13.34 -34.09 -26.85
CA LEU A 367 13.89 -35.23 -26.10
C LEU A 367 13.03 -35.64 -24.89
N LEU A 368 12.29 -34.70 -24.28
CA LEU A 368 11.37 -35.02 -23.18
C LEU A 368 10.08 -35.73 -23.65
N GLY A 369 9.63 -35.46 -24.88
CA GLY A 369 8.48 -36.13 -25.49
C GLY A 369 8.73 -37.63 -25.75
N SER A 370 9.96 -38.00 -26.12
CA SER A 370 10.35 -39.38 -26.41
C SER A 370 10.43 -40.26 -25.15
N PHE A 371 10.75 -39.67 -23.99
CA PHE A 371 10.83 -40.40 -22.72
C PHE A 371 9.46 -40.70 -22.08
N ILE A 372 8.46 -39.86 -22.34
CA ILE A 372 7.10 -40.02 -21.79
C ILE A 372 6.32 -41.07 -22.60
N HIS A 373 6.60 -41.20 -23.90
CA HIS A 373 5.97 -42.21 -24.74
C HIS A 373 6.48 -43.64 -24.46
N MET A 374 7.71 -43.79 -23.96
CA MET A 374 8.33 -45.09 -23.65
C MET A 374 7.87 -45.68 -22.31
N LYS A 375 7.52 -44.83 -21.32
CA LYS A 375 6.96 -45.28 -20.02
C LYS A 375 5.46 -45.62 -20.07
N TRP A 376 4.72 -45.10 -21.05
CA TRP A 376 3.30 -45.43 -21.24
C TRP A 376 3.06 -46.78 -21.93
N VAL A 377 4.04 -47.28 -22.71
CA VAL A 377 3.94 -48.59 -23.39
C VAL A 377 4.31 -49.76 -22.45
N GLN A 378 5.18 -49.54 -21.46
CA GLN A 378 5.60 -50.60 -20.51
C GLN A 378 4.57 -50.92 -19.41
N HIS A 379 3.62 -50.01 -19.12
CA HIS A 379 2.64 -50.20 -18.03
C HIS A 379 1.36 -50.93 -18.44
N ARG A 380 1.22 -51.32 -19.72
CA ARG A 380 0.02 -51.99 -20.28
C ARG A 380 0.19 -53.50 -20.50
N TRP A 381 1.32 -54.09 -20.10
CA TRP A 381 1.63 -55.53 -20.29
C TRP A 381 1.72 -56.36 -18.99
N LYS A 382 1.18 -55.88 -17.86
CA LYS A 382 1.15 -56.61 -16.58
C LYS A 382 -0.25 -56.80 -15.97
N LEU A 383 -1.27 -56.92 -16.82
CA LEU A 383 -2.65 -57.19 -16.37
C LEU A 383 -3.38 -58.27 -17.19
N PHE A 384 -2.62 -59.13 -17.88
CA PHE A 384 -3.09 -60.42 -18.38
C PHE A 384 -1.97 -61.44 -18.20
N ILE A 385 -2.00 -62.12 -17.04
CA ILE A 385 -1.69 -63.52 -16.70
C ILE A 385 -1.88 -63.62 -15.18
#